data_AF-A0A3B1E184-F1
#
_entry.id   AF-A0A3B1E184-F1
#
_cell.length_a   1.000
_cell.length_b   1.000
_cell.length_c   1.000
_cell.angle_alpha   90.00
_cell.angle_beta   90.00
_cell.angle_gamma   90.00
#
_symmetry.space_group_name_H-M   'P 1'
#
loop_
_entity.id
_entity.type
_entity.pdbx_description
1 polymer ?
#
loop_
_entity_poly.entity_id
_entity_poly.type
_entity_poly.pdbx_seq_one_letter_code
_entity_poly.pdbx_strand_id
1 'polypeptide(L)'
;MSNFLNNIDYRVARTRQELELAYELVYKEYFKKGYINEDSFKLRLSIHNILPQATTFIAKVENSVVATATVIPNSPLGLPIDDMYTEEISLFRKHNKKFCEVIMLASNTELFRDGTSMMLNAKKMFFIFFLFKRIFDYAKNYLKLDYIFISVTPKHGLTYDYLHFTDIGPVKSYASINGTSGVGKCLKISSAEKDIQKEKSGLHKMFFSKKTDPEKFENKTILSLQDIKDIFIDKTNILPQATEEQLNYIKQCYPTYDFSEIIPSVSTI
;
A
#
# COMPACT_ATOMS: atom_id res chain seq x y z
N MET A 1 12.42 -25.72 6.65
CA MET A 1 12.39 -24.56 5.73
C MET A 1 11.12 -24.51 4.85
N SER A 2 10.45 -25.62 4.50
CA SER A 2 9.06 -25.61 3.99
C SER A 2 8.04 -25.09 5.02
N ASN A 3 8.35 -25.17 6.32
CA ASN A 3 7.52 -24.65 7.41
C ASN A 3 7.45 -23.11 7.53
N PHE A 4 8.43 -22.34 7.04
CA PHE A 4 8.43 -20.89 7.26
C PHE A 4 7.27 -20.20 6.53
N LEU A 5 7.08 -20.48 5.23
CA LEU A 5 5.99 -19.91 4.44
C LEU A 5 4.60 -20.33 4.96
N ASN A 6 4.48 -21.52 5.56
CA ASN A 6 3.25 -22.00 6.16
C ASN A 6 2.89 -21.27 7.47
N ASN A 7 3.86 -20.64 8.12
CA ASN A 7 3.68 -19.92 9.38
C ASN A 7 3.40 -18.42 9.19
N ILE A 8 3.31 -17.96 7.93
CA ILE A 8 3.07 -16.56 7.62
C ILE A 8 1.57 -16.31 7.47
N ASP A 9 1.04 -15.45 8.32
CA ASP A 9 -0.35 -14.98 8.22
C ASP A 9 -0.43 -13.74 7.32
N TYR A 10 -1.06 -13.89 6.15
CA TYR A 10 -1.30 -12.79 5.21
C TYR A 10 -2.73 -12.29 5.36
N ARG A 11 -2.90 -11.05 5.84
CA ARG A 11 -4.20 -10.44 6.12
C ARG A 11 -4.11 -8.92 6.25
N VAL A 12 -5.24 -8.26 6.46
CA VAL A 12 -5.28 -6.85 6.88
C VAL A 12 -4.71 -6.67 8.29
N ALA A 13 -4.12 -5.51 8.58
CA ALA A 13 -3.73 -5.10 9.93
C ALA A 13 -4.98 -4.90 10.81
N ARG A 14 -4.94 -5.43 12.03
CA ARG A 14 -6.11 -5.50 12.94
C ARG A 14 -5.95 -4.66 14.20
N THR A 15 -4.75 -4.12 14.44
CA THR A 15 -4.48 -3.24 15.57
C THR A 15 -3.64 -2.05 15.13
N ARG A 16 -3.67 -0.97 15.93
CA ARG A 16 -2.74 0.14 15.79
C ARG A 16 -1.27 -0.32 15.79
N GLN A 17 -0.89 -1.21 16.71
CA GLN A 17 0.48 -1.71 16.80
C GLN A 17 0.93 -2.37 15.50
N GLU A 18 0.05 -3.12 14.84
CA GLU A 18 0.37 -3.75 13.55
C GLU A 18 0.52 -2.72 12.41
N LEU A 19 -0.20 -1.60 12.45
CA LEU A 19 0.02 -0.49 11.52
C LEU A 19 1.37 0.17 11.76
N GLU A 20 1.73 0.46 13.01
CA GLU A 20 3.03 1.05 13.35
C GLU A 20 4.18 0.15 12.89
N LEU A 21 4.13 -1.16 13.19
CA LEU A 21 5.13 -2.13 12.70
C LEU A 21 5.23 -2.18 11.17
N ALA A 22 4.10 -2.02 10.47
CA ALA A 22 4.10 -1.92 9.02
C ALA A 22 4.81 -0.64 8.54
N TYR A 23 4.52 0.52 9.14
CA TYR A 23 5.11 1.81 8.76
C TYR A 23 6.60 1.91 9.14
N GLU A 24 7.01 1.29 10.24
CA GLU A 24 8.42 1.11 10.63
C GLU A 24 9.16 0.24 9.61
N LEU A 25 8.55 -0.86 9.17
CA LEU A 25 9.15 -1.73 8.15
C LEU A 25 9.34 -0.97 6.83
N VAL A 26 8.37 -0.17 6.42
CA VAL A 26 8.48 0.68 5.22
C VAL A 26 9.63 1.66 5.39
N TYR A 27 9.70 2.36 6.52
CA TYR A 27 10.80 3.29 6.81
C TYR A 27 12.15 2.58 6.73
N LYS A 28 12.33 1.47 7.46
CA LYS A 28 13.58 0.71 7.52
C LYS A 28 14.05 0.29 6.13
N GLU A 29 13.16 -0.28 5.32
CA GLU A 29 13.53 -0.81 4.00
C GLU A 29 13.68 0.29 2.94
N TYR A 30 12.98 1.42 3.06
CA TYR A 30 13.14 2.56 2.15
C TYR A 30 14.42 3.33 2.47
N PHE A 31 14.72 3.53 3.75
CA PHE A 31 15.97 4.17 4.21
C PHE A 31 17.20 3.38 3.76
N LYS A 32 17.20 2.05 3.99
CA LYS A 32 18.27 1.15 3.50
C LYS A 32 18.52 1.25 1.99
N LYS A 33 17.49 1.56 1.20
CA LYS A 33 17.57 1.69 -0.26
C LYS A 33 17.90 3.12 -0.72
N GLY A 34 18.03 4.07 0.19
CA GLY A 34 18.26 5.49 -0.12
C GLY A 34 17.03 6.22 -0.68
N TYR A 35 15.84 5.65 -0.56
CA TYR A 35 14.60 6.27 -1.08
C TYR A 35 14.08 7.40 -0.20
N ILE A 36 14.44 7.43 1.07
CA ILE A 36 14.04 8.47 2.00
C ILE A 36 15.26 8.91 2.81
N ASN A 37 15.22 10.14 3.30
CA ASN A 37 16.19 10.64 4.25
C ASN A 37 15.92 10.11 5.65
N GLU A 38 16.89 10.32 6.54
CA GLU A 38 16.69 9.99 7.94
C GLU A 38 15.57 10.84 8.54
N ASP A 39 14.66 10.18 9.26
CA ASP A 39 13.57 10.81 10.01
C ASP A 39 13.69 10.41 11.48
N SER A 40 13.42 11.33 12.41
CA SER A 40 13.51 11.08 13.86
C SER A 40 12.47 10.09 14.35
N PHE A 41 11.29 10.06 13.71
CA PHE A 41 10.17 9.22 14.10
C PHE A 41 10.29 7.78 13.62
N LYS A 42 11.14 7.52 12.62
CA LYS A 42 11.36 6.17 12.04
C LYS A 42 10.09 5.49 11.52
N LEU A 43 9.08 6.28 11.14
CA LEU A 43 7.84 5.83 10.51
C LEU A 43 7.75 6.35 9.07
N ARG A 44 7.26 5.54 8.14
CA ARG A 44 6.95 5.97 6.77
C ARG A 44 5.50 5.68 6.42
N LEU A 45 4.71 6.74 6.39
CA LEU A 45 3.33 6.77 5.94
C LEU A 45 3.04 8.11 5.22
N SER A 46 1.81 8.32 4.74
CA SER A 46 1.34 9.57 4.11
C SER A 46 -0.03 9.96 4.68
N ILE A 47 -0.51 11.14 4.33
CA ILE A 47 -1.84 11.62 4.74
C ILE A 47 -2.95 10.63 4.33
N HIS A 48 -2.79 9.93 3.20
CA HIS A 48 -3.79 8.97 2.73
C HIS A 48 -3.99 7.77 3.67
N ASN A 49 -3.00 7.44 4.51
CA ASN A 49 -3.12 6.36 5.49
C ASN A 49 -4.13 6.67 6.60
N ILE A 50 -4.50 7.95 6.80
CA ILE A 50 -5.51 8.35 7.78
C ILE A 50 -6.92 7.95 7.33
N LEU A 51 -7.15 7.70 6.04
CA LEU A 51 -8.49 7.45 5.53
C LEU A 51 -9.03 6.12 6.08
N PRO A 52 -10.29 6.06 6.56
CA PRO A 52 -10.86 4.82 7.08
C PRO A 52 -11.01 3.73 6.01
N GLN A 53 -10.94 4.11 4.72
CA GLN A 53 -10.95 3.19 3.57
C GLN A 53 -9.55 2.65 3.25
N ALA A 54 -8.48 3.32 3.69
CA ALA A 54 -7.13 2.80 3.59
C ALA A 54 -7.05 1.43 4.28
N THR A 55 -6.35 0.50 3.64
CA THR A 55 -6.28 -0.88 4.10
C THR A 55 -4.85 -1.40 3.97
N THR A 56 -4.15 -1.45 5.09
CA THR A 56 -2.79 -2.01 5.17
C THR A 56 -2.89 -3.53 5.27
N PHE A 57 -2.28 -4.22 4.30
CA PHE A 57 -2.06 -5.66 4.32
C PHE A 57 -0.69 -5.95 4.91
N ILE A 58 -0.62 -6.97 5.77
CA ILE A 58 0.62 -7.45 6.37
C ILE A 58 0.81 -8.93 6.09
N ALA A 59 2.08 -9.33 5.98
CA ALA A 59 2.53 -10.70 6.20
C ALA A 59 3.12 -10.74 7.61
N LYS A 60 2.52 -11.51 8.51
CA LYS A 60 2.89 -11.57 9.93
C LYS A 60 3.48 -12.93 10.28
N VAL A 61 4.58 -12.93 11.02
CA VAL A 61 5.16 -14.12 11.66
C VAL A 61 5.24 -13.82 13.15
N GLU A 62 4.52 -14.59 13.97
CA GLU A 62 4.38 -14.35 15.41
C GLU A 62 3.93 -12.89 15.69
N ASN A 63 4.81 -12.08 16.28
CA ASN A 63 4.58 -10.68 16.60
C ASN A 63 5.27 -9.70 15.63
N SER A 64 5.88 -10.19 14.56
CA SER A 64 6.63 -9.39 13.60
C SER A 64 5.89 -9.23 12.27
N VAL A 65 5.84 -8.00 11.76
CA VAL A 65 5.44 -7.73 10.37
C VAL A 65 6.66 -7.92 9.47
N VAL A 66 6.55 -8.84 8.51
CA VAL A 66 7.66 -9.25 7.63
C VAL A 66 7.50 -8.76 6.19
N ALA A 67 6.28 -8.41 5.79
CA ALA A 67 5.99 -7.60 4.60
C ALA A 67 4.71 -6.80 4.79
N THR A 68 4.58 -5.74 4.03
CA THR A 68 3.41 -4.87 4.05
C THR A 68 3.18 -4.20 2.70
N ALA A 69 1.93 -3.82 2.44
CA ALA A 69 1.52 -2.87 1.42
C ALA A 69 0.13 -2.32 1.76
N THR A 70 -0.17 -1.09 1.34
CA THR A 70 -1.42 -0.41 1.67
C THR A 70 -2.23 -0.14 0.43
N VAL A 71 -3.51 -0.54 0.45
CA VAL A 71 -4.51 -0.19 -0.57
C VAL A 71 -5.17 1.13 -0.19
N ILE A 72 -5.10 2.12 -1.07
CA ILE A 72 -5.78 3.42 -0.95
C ILE A 72 -6.81 3.53 -2.07
N PRO A 73 -8.12 3.38 -1.80
CA PRO A 73 -9.16 3.63 -2.78
C PRO A 73 -9.19 5.11 -3.21
N ASN A 74 -9.51 5.39 -4.47
CA ASN A 74 -9.65 6.77 -4.96
C ASN A 74 -10.75 7.50 -4.16
N SER A 75 -10.45 8.72 -3.76
CA SER A 75 -11.32 9.59 -2.97
C SER A 75 -11.09 11.07 -3.34
N PRO A 76 -11.91 12.01 -2.85
CA PRO A 76 -11.61 13.44 -2.94
C PRO A 76 -10.24 13.86 -2.40
N LEU A 77 -9.62 13.10 -1.48
CA LEU A 77 -8.23 13.35 -1.05
C LEU A 77 -7.20 13.13 -2.17
N GLY A 78 -7.60 12.48 -3.27
CA GLY A 78 -6.69 12.01 -4.31
C GLY A 78 -5.93 10.74 -3.92
N LEU A 79 -4.94 10.41 -4.74
CA LEU A 79 -4.01 9.29 -4.58
C LEU A 79 -2.57 9.80 -4.67
N PRO A 80 -1.59 9.18 -3.99
CA PRO A 80 -0.18 9.54 -4.10
C PRO A 80 0.39 9.61 -5.54
N ILE A 81 -0.15 8.81 -6.45
CA ILE A 81 0.23 8.81 -7.86
C ILE A 81 -0.20 10.09 -8.62
N ASP A 82 -1.15 10.87 -8.08
CA ASP A 82 -1.59 12.13 -8.69
C ASP A 82 -0.43 13.14 -8.79
N ASP A 83 0.49 13.14 -7.82
CA ASP A 83 1.68 14.01 -7.82
C ASP A 83 2.48 13.94 -9.13
N MET A 84 2.43 12.81 -9.82
CA MET A 84 3.11 12.60 -11.09
C MET A 84 2.16 12.43 -12.27
N TYR A 85 0.99 11.81 -12.06
CA TYR A 85 0.12 11.32 -13.16
C TYR A 85 -1.34 11.80 -13.03
N THR A 86 -1.55 13.02 -12.51
CA THR A 86 -2.90 13.62 -12.38
C THR A 86 -3.68 13.58 -13.69
N GLU A 87 -3.07 13.93 -14.83
CA GLU A 87 -3.76 13.98 -16.12
C GLU A 87 -4.21 12.59 -16.59
N GLU A 88 -3.30 11.62 -16.51
CA GLU A 88 -3.54 10.24 -16.91
C GLU A 88 -4.64 9.58 -16.06
N ILE A 89 -4.67 9.88 -14.76
CA ILE A 89 -5.68 9.34 -13.82
C ILE A 89 -7.02 10.06 -13.94
N SER A 90 -7.02 11.34 -14.29
CA SER A 90 -8.24 12.14 -14.44
C SER A 90 -9.21 11.53 -15.47
N LEU A 91 -8.72 10.83 -16.48
CA LEU A 91 -9.56 10.10 -17.44
C LEU A 91 -10.37 8.98 -16.78
N PHE A 92 -9.77 8.24 -15.85
CA PHE A 92 -10.45 7.18 -15.11
C PHE A 92 -11.52 7.74 -14.17
N ARG A 93 -11.24 8.89 -13.52
CA ARG A 93 -12.22 9.62 -12.70
C ARG A 93 -13.40 10.10 -13.53
N LYS A 94 -13.14 10.75 -14.66
CA LYS A 94 -14.18 11.24 -15.59
C LYS A 94 -15.08 10.12 -16.12
N HIS A 95 -14.54 8.91 -16.28
CA HIS A 95 -15.29 7.73 -16.69
C HIS A 95 -15.89 6.92 -15.53
N ASN A 96 -15.95 7.51 -14.32
CA ASN A 96 -16.52 6.91 -13.12
C ASN A 96 -15.96 5.50 -12.81
N LYS A 97 -14.68 5.28 -13.11
CA LYS A 97 -14.02 4.01 -12.79
C LYS A 97 -13.77 3.91 -11.29
N LYS A 98 -13.91 2.70 -10.76
CA LYS A 98 -13.55 2.38 -9.37
C LYS A 98 -12.12 1.88 -9.34
N PHE A 99 -11.23 2.55 -8.62
CA PHE A 99 -9.83 2.15 -8.58
C PHE A 99 -9.17 2.53 -7.25
N CYS A 100 -8.00 1.94 -7.02
CA CYS A 100 -7.14 2.24 -5.89
C CYS A 100 -5.68 2.37 -6.34
N GLU A 101 -4.84 2.97 -5.51
CA GLU A 101 -3.40 2.78 -5.57
C GLU A 101 -2.93 1.80 -4.49
N VAL A 102 -1.98 0.93 -4.82
CA VAL A 102 -1.24 0.12 -3.83
C VAL A 102 0.11 0.79 -3.57
N ILE A 103 0.31 1.25 -2.34
CA ILE A 103 1.50 1.97 -1.90
C ILE A 103 2.25 1.21 -0.81
N MET A 104 3.42 1.71 -0.42
CA MET A 104 4.15 1.26 0.78
C MET A 104 4.50 -0.23 0.76
N LEU A 105 4.85 -0.77 -0.39
CA LEU A 105 5.33 -2.14 -0.50
C LEU A 105 6.71 -2.26 0.13
N ALA A 106 6.81 -2.99 1.25
CA ALA A 106 8.07 -3.31 1.89
C ALA A 106 8.11 -4.77 2.34
N SER A 107 9.31 -5.35 2.40
CA SER A 107 9.56 -6.68 2.98
C SER A 107 10.90 -6.68 3.68
N ASN A 108 10.95 -7.33 4.83
CA ASN A 108 12.19 -7.43 5.60
C ASN A 108 13.21 -8.25 4.79
N THR A 109 14.27 -7.57 4.34
CA THR A 109 15.31 -8.14 3.49
C THR A 109 16.28 -9.05 4.25
N GLU A 110 16.32 -8.97 5.57
CA GLU A 110 17.22 -9.75 6.43
C GLU A 110 16.71 -11.16 6.73
N LEU A 111 15.40 -11.39 6.68
CA LEU A 111 14.78 -12.71 6.91
C LEU A 111 15.29 -13.81 5.96
N PHE A 112 15.95 -13.42 4.87
CA PHE A 112 16.44 -14.32 3.84
C PHE A 112 17.98 -14.36 3.77
N ARG A 113 18.71 -13.67 4.67
CA ARG A 113 20.19 -13.57 4.60
C ARG A 113 20.91 -14.78 5.19
N ASP A 114 20.41 -15.36 6.28
CA ASP A 114 21.06 -16.48 6.96
C ASP A 114 20.50 -17.84 6.49
N GLY A 115 20.95 -18.31 5.31
CA GLY A 115 20.68 -19.68 4.86
C GLY A 115 20.42 -19.87 3.35
N THR A 116 21.49 -20.06 2.58
CA THR A 116 21.57 -20.87 1.34
C THR A 116 20.90 -20.42 0.02
N SER A 117 21.79 -20.35 -1.01
CA SER A 117 21.65 -20.68 -2.44
C SER A 117 20.68 -19.88 -3.33
N MET A 118 21.05 -19.72 -4.62
CA MET A 118 20.38 -19.00 -5.72
C MET A 118 18.85 -19.19 -5.86
N MET A 119 18.28 -20.19 -5.17
CA MET A 119 16.84 -20.43 -5.03
C MET A 119 16.09 -19.39 -4.15
N LEU A 120 16.82 -18.42 -3.56
CA LEU A 120 16.30 -17.38 -2.66
C LEU A 120 15.42 -16.33 -3.36
N ASN A 121 15.75 -15.95 -4.60
CA ASN A 121 15.00 -14.91 -5.33
C ASN A 121 13.58 -15.36 -5.66
N ALA A 122 13.41 -16.61 -6.11
CA ALA A 122 12.09 -17.17 -6.40
C ALA A 122 11.23 -17.27 -5.13
N LYS A 123 11.81 -17.71 -4.00
CA LYS A 123 11.08 -17.81 -2.72
C LYS A 123 10.67 -16.45 -2.16
N LYS A 124 11.56 -15.45 -2.23
CA LYS A 124 11.24 -14.05 -1.88
C LYS A 124 10.12 -13.50 -2.76
N MET A 125 10.15 -13.86 -4.04
CA MET A 125 9.14 -13.49 -5.00
C MET A 125 7.78 -14.14 -4.64
N PHE A 126 7.73 -15.45 -4.38
CA PHE A 126 6.52 -16.15 -3.93
C PHE A 126 5.93 -15.57 -2.65
N PHE A 127 6.79 -15.24 -1.68
CA PHE A 127 6.40 -14.59 -0.43
C PHE A 127 5.63 -13.28 -0.67
N ILE A 128 6.16 -12.38 -1.49
CA ILE A 128 5.47 -11.14 -1.86
C ILE A 128 4.21 -11.41 -2.69
N PHE A 129 4.23 -12.42 -3.54
CA PHE A 129 3.10 -12.77 -4.39
C PHE A 129 1.90 -13.28 -3.61
N PHE A 130 2.08 -13.93 -2.45
CA PHE A 130 0.98 -14.23 -1.55
C PHE A 130 0.32 -12.97 -0.97
N LEU A 131 1.11 -11.93 -0.66
CA LEU A 131 0.59 -10.63 -0.26
C LEU A 131 -0.19 -9.96 -1.40
N PHE A 132 0.39 -9.94 -2.60
CA PHE A 132 -0.27 -9.41 -3.81
C PHE A 132 -1.59 -10.11 -4.10
N LYS A 133 -1.64 -11.43 -3.90
CA LYS A 133 -2.85 -12.20 -4.07
C LYS A 133 -3.95 -11.71 -3.13
N ARG A 134 -3.66 -11.48 -1.84
CA ARG A 134 -4.65 -10.95 -0.88
C ARG A 134 -5.15 -9.58 -1.30
N ILE A 135 -4.24 -8.70 -1.73
CA ILE A 135 -4.56 -7.37 -2.21
C ILE A 135 -5.43 -7.44 -3.46
N PHE A 136 -5.09 -8.29 -4.43
CA PHE A 136 -5.85 -8.48 -5.65
C PHE A 136 -7.27 -9.00 -5.35
N ASP A 137 -7.40 -10.01 -4.50
CA ASP A 137 -8.71 -10.53 -4.11
C ASP A 137 -9.56 -9.51 -3.35
N TYR A 138 -8.92 -8.69 -2.50
CA TYR A 138 -9.60 -7.61 -1.80
C TYR A 138 -10.12 -6.56 -2.79
N ALA A 139 -9.26 -6.09 -3.70
CA ALA A 139 -9.63 -5.14 -4.75
C ALA A 139 -10.75 -5.69 -5.66
N LYS A 140 -10.63 -6.93 -6.12
CA LYS A 140 -11.58 -7.58 -7.03
C LYS A 140 -12.89 -7.94 -6.36
N ASN A 141 -12.86 -8.63 -5.22
CA ASN A 141 -14.04 -9.28 -4.65
C ASN A 141 -14.70 -8.46 -3.54
N TYR A 142 -13.91 -7.72 -2.74
CA TYR A 142 -14.43 -6.95 -1.62
C TYR A 142 -14.78 -5.52 -2.03
N LEU A 143 -13.82 -4.80 -2.63
CA LEU A 143 -14.02 -3.42 -3.10
C LEU A 143 -14.70 -3.33 -4.49
N LYS A 144 -14.68 -4.42 -5.26
CA LYS A 144 -15.25 -4.49 -6.63
C LYS A 144 -14.70 -3.38 -7.53
N LEU A 145 -13.38 -3.22 -7.53
CA LEU A 145 -12.67 -2.22 -8.31
C LEU A 145 -12.52 -2.68 -9.77
N ASP A 146 -12.39 -1.70 -10.66
CA ASP A 146 -12.05 -1.88 -12.07
C ASP A 146 -10.53 -1.92 -12.28
N TYR A 147 -9.77 -1.08 -11.56
CA TYR A 147 -8.32 -0.93 -11.76
C TYR A 147 -7.53 -0.87 -10.45
N ILE A 148 -6.28 -1.35 -10.51
CA ILE A 148 -5.26 -1.17 -9.47
C ILE A 148 -4.11 -0.36 -10.06
N PHE A 149 -3.74 0.74 -9.42
CA PHE A 149 -2.59 1.55 -9.77
C PHE A 149 -1.42 1.29 -8.82
N ILE A 150 -0.20 1.47 -9.33
CA ILE A 150 1.04 1.43 -8.56
C ILE A 150 2.03 2.45 -9.13
N SER A 151 2.90 2.97 -8.26
CA SER A 151 4.06 3.78 -8.64
C SER A 151 5.32 3.00 -8.30
N VAL A 152 6.15 2.69 -9.30
CA VAL A 152 7.33 1.81 -9.12
C VAL A 152 8.58 2.43 -9.72
N THR A 153 9.76 2.13 -9.15
CA THR A 153 11.02 2.50 -9.80
C THR A 153 11.20 1.67 -11.09
N PRO A 154 11.75 2.22 -12.19
CA PRO A 154 11.94 1.50 -13.45
C PRO A 154 12.62 0.12 -13.33
N LYS A 155 13.56 -0.04 -12.39
CA LYS A 155 14.24 -1.33 -12.13
C LYS A 155 13.27 -2.48 -11.78
N HIS A 156 12.10 -2.15 -11.24
CA HIS A 156 11.06 -3.11 -10.84
C HIS A 156 9.96 -3.25 -11.90
N GLY A 157 9.98 -2.46 -12.98
CA GLY A 157 8.94 -2.44 -14.01
C GLY A 157 8.62 -3.82 -14.57
N LEU A 158 9.65 -4.59 -14.93
CA LEU A 158 9.52 -5.94 -15.49
C LEU A 158 8.76 -6.93 -14.58
N THR A 159 8.86 -6.77 -13.25
CA THR A 159 8.09 -7.62 -12.31
C THR A 159 6.59 -7.36 -12.44
N TYR A 160 6.21 -6.11 -12.66
CA TYR A 160 4.81 -5.73 -12.79
C TYR A 160 4.29 -5.94 -14.22
N ASP A 161 5.14 -5.83 -15.24
CA ASP A 161 4.82 -6.28 -16.60
C ASP A 161 4.52 -7.79 -16.61
N TYR A 162 5.28 -8.57 -15.85
CA TYR A 162 5.00 -9.99 -15.66
C TYR A 162 3.63 -10.25 -15.01
N LEU A 163 3.15 -9.32 -14.18
CA LEU A 163 1.81 -9.34 -13.57
C LEU A 163 0.74 -8.64 -14.44
N HIS A 164 1.04 -8.32 -15.70
CA HIS A 164 0.17 -7.63 -16.66
C HIS A 164 -0.28 -6.23 -16.24
N PHE A 165 0.54 -5.55 -15.43
CA PHE A 165 0.41 -4.11 -15.29
C PHE A 165 0.97 -3.43 -16.55
N THR A 166 0.30 -2.37 -17.00
CA THR A 166 0.71 -1.56 -18.16
C THR A 166 1.06 -0.15 -17.72
N ASP A 167 2.03 0.47 -18.39
CA ASP A 167 2.39 1.87 -18.14
C ASP A 167 1.19 2.80 -18.40
N ILE A 168 1.00 3.78 -17.51
CA ILE A 168 -0.03 4.82 -17.70
C ILE A 168 0.55 6.07 -18.38
N GLY A 169 1.87 6.22 -18.37
CA GLY A 169 2.59 7.36 -18.93
C GLY A 169 4.11 7.15 -18.89
N PRO A 170 4.88 8.13 -19.38
CA PRO A 170 6.34 8.06 -19.38
C PRO A 170 6.91 8.07 -17.95
N VAL A 171 8.19 7.73 -17.81
CA VAL A 171 8.93 7.84 -16.54
C VAL A 171 8.99 9.31 -16.10
N LYS A 172 8.63 9.59 -14.85
CA LYS A 172 8.67 10.94 -14.23
C LYS A 172 9.54 10.91 -12.97
N SER A 173 10.05 12.06 -12.53
CA SER A 173 10.77 12.17 -11.25
C SER A 173 9.77 12.13 -10.10
N TYR A 174 10.02 11.31 -9.07
CA TYR A 174 9.13 11.21 -7.92
C TYR A 174 9.75 11.86 -6.68
N ALA A 175 9.27 13.06 -6.34
CA ALA A 175 9.79 13.85 -5.23
C ALA A 175 9.69 13.10 -3.88
N SER A 176 8.64 12.30 -3.68
CA SER A 176 8.37 11.60 -2.41
C SER A 176 9.33 10.44 -2.07
N ILE A 177 10.24 10.11 -3.00
CA ILE A 177 11.32 9.12 -2.84
C ILE A 177 12.70 9.69 -3.24
N ASN A 178 13.02 10.89 -2.74
CA ASN A 178 14.28 11.59 -2.99
C ASN A 178 14.57 11.85 -4.49
N GLY A 179 13.51 12.11 -5.28
CA GLY A 179 13.65 12.42 -6.72
C GLY A 179 14.04 11.21 -7.57
N THR A 180 13.90 9.99 -7.05
CA THR A 180 14.10 8.77 -7.84
C THR A 180 13.06 8.73 -8.97
N SER A 181 13.46 8.29 -10.15
CA SER A 181 12.54 8.08 -11.26
C SER A 181 11.47 7.04 -10.92
N GLY A 182 10.22 7.36 -11.19
CA GLY A 182 9.05 6.50 -11.05
C GLY A 182 8.34 6.28 -12.38
N VAL A 183 7.72 5.12 -12.53
CA VAL A 183 6.75 4.82 -13.58
C VAL A 183 5.42 4.42 -12.95
N GLY A 184 4.36 5.11 -13.34
CA GLY A 184 3.00 4.75 -12.99
C GLY A 184 2.53 3.58 -13.85
N LYS A 185 1.97 2.55 -13.21
CA LYS A 185 1.39 1.40 -13.92
C LYS A 185 -0.01 1.09 -13.41
N CYS A 186 -0.83 0.49 -14.26
CA CYS A 186 -2.18 0.06 -13.92
C CYS A 186 -2.46 -1.39 -14.35
N LEU A 187 -3.30 -2.08 -13.58
CA LEU A 187 -3.86 -3.39 -13.90
C LEU A 187 -5.37 -3.27 -14.05
N LYS A 188 -5.92 -3.74 -15.17
CA LYS A 188 -7.37 -3.89 -15.36
C LYS A 188 -7.84 -5.22 -14.78
N ILE A 189 -8.62 -5.17 -13.69
CA ILE A 189 -9.01 -6.37 -12.93
C ILE A 189 -9.83 -7.35 -13.79
N SER A 190 -10.70 -6.83 -14.66
CA SER A 190 -11.63 -7.65 -15.44
C SER A 190 -10.94 -8.52 -16.50
N SER A 191 -9.77 -8.13 -17.00
CA SER A 191 -9.04 -8.90 -18.02
C SER A 191 -7.90 -9.74 -17.44
N ALA A 192 -7.45 -9.44 -16.21
CA ALA A 192 -6.28 -10.05 -15.58
C ALA A 192 -6.25 -11.58 -15.64
N GLU A 193 -7.38 -12.25 -15.40
CA GLU A 193 -7.44 -13.73 -15.42
C GLU A 193 -7.20 -14.29 -16.81
N LYS A 194 -7.87 -13.73 -17.82
CA LYS A 194 -7.74 -14.12 -19.22
C LYS A 194 -6.32 -13.86 -19.73
N ASP A 195 -5.72 -12.74 -19.35
CA ASP A 195 -4.39 -12.34 -19.79
C ASP A 195 -3.32 -13.26 -19.18
N ILE A 196 -3.46 -13.63 -17.90
CA ILE A 196 -2.56 -14.55 -17.21
C ILE A 196 -2.74 -16.02 -17.67
N GLN A 197 -3.98 -16.46 -17.91
CA GLN A 197 -4.29 -17.85 -18.29
C GLN A 197 -3.61 -18.26 -19.60
N LYS A 198 -3.51 -17.34 -20.56
CA LYS A 198 -2.93 -17.60 -21.89
C LYS A 198 -1.44 -17.95 -21.86
N GLU A 199 -0.72 -17.49 -20.84
CA GLU A 199 0.74 -17.45 -20.88
C GLU A 199 1.40 -18.15 -19.68
N LYS A 200 0.74 -18.22 -18.50
CA LYS A 200 1.42 -18.46 -17.22
C LYS A 200 0.60 -19.35 -16.27
N SER A 201 0.65 -20.67 -16.47
CA SER A 201 -0.12 -21.65 -15.67
C SER A 201 0.11 -21.56 -14.14
N GLY A 202 1.35 -21.31 -13.70
CA GLY A 202 1.68 -21.17 -12.28
C GLY A 202 1.11 -19.90 -11.63
N LEU A 203 1.20 -18.76 -12.32
CA LEU A 203 0.65 -17.48 -11.85
C LEU A 203 -0.89 -17.54 -11.82
N HIS A 204 -1.47 -18.14 -12.86
CA HIS A 204 -2.91 -18.40 -12.92
C HIS A 204 -3.37 -19.21 -11.70
N LYS A 205 -2.67 -20.32 -11.41
CA LYS A 205 -3.00 -21.17 -10.27
C LYS A 205 -2.98 -20.43 -8.94
N MET A 206 -1.98 -19.57 -8.74
CA MET A 206 -1.80 -18.87 -7.48
C MET A 206 -2.84 -17.77 -7.25
N PHE A 207 -3.20 -16.99 -8.28
CA PHE A 207 -4.14 -15.87 -8.14
C PHE A 207 -5.61 -16.29 -8.31
N PHE A 208 -5.92 -17.30 -9.14
CA PHE A 208 -7.29 -17.57 -9.56
C PHE A 208 -7.85 -18.93 -9.15
N SER A 209 -7.02 -19.93 -8.81
CA SER A 209 -7.56 -21.26 -8.46
C SER A 209 -8.28 -21.32 -7.11
N LYS A 210 -7.94 -20.43 -6.16
CA LYS A 210 -8.60 -20.39 -4.84
C LYS A 210 -8.79 -18.96 -4.37
N LYS A 211 -10.04 -18.60 -4.03
CA LYS A 211 -10.36 -17.31 -3.41
C LYS A 211 -9.71 -17.17 -2.04
N THR A 212 -9.40 -15.93 -1.66
CA THR A 212 -8.96 -15.63 -0.29
C THR A 212 -10.12 -15.88 0.65
N ASP A 213 -9.80 -16.50 1.78
CA ASP A 213 -10.71 -16.63 2.89
C ASP A 213 -11.12 -15.24 3.39
N PRO A 214 -12.44 -14.89 3.41
CA PRO A 214 -12.92 -13.58 3.83
C PRO A 214 -12.43 -13.14 5.21
N GLU A 215 -12.18 -14.08 6.15
CA GLU A 215 -11.66 -13.76 7.49
C GLU A 215 -10.35 -12.96 7.42
N LYS A 216 -9.55 -13.12 6.35
CA LYS A 216 -8.30 -12.38 6.14
C LYS A 216 -8.52 -10.88 5.89
N PHE A 217 -9.75 -10.46 5.61
CA PHE A 217 -10.14 -9.08 5.41
C PHE A 217 -10.93 -8.51 6.60
N GLU A 218 -11.32 -9.34 7.56
CA GLU A 218 -12.11 -8.96 8.72
C GLU A 218 -11.26 -8.35 9.85
N ASN A 219 -11.95 -7.61 10.72
CA ASN A 219 -11.37 -6.92 11.88
C ASN A 219 -10.28 -5.93 11.50
N LYS A 220 -10.35 -5.35 10.29
CA LYS A 220 -9.47 -4.26 9.88
C LYS A 220 -9.56 -3.14 10.93
N THR A 221 -8.40 -2.70 11.41
CA THR A 221 -8.35 -1.62 12.40
C THR A 221 -8.95 -0.33 11.82
N ILE A 222 -9.73 0.37 12.64
CA ILE A 222 -10.21 1.72 12.38
C ILE A 222 -9.52 2.60 13.41
N LEU A 223 -8.81 3.63 12.96
CA LEU A 223 -8.08 4.55 13.83
C LEU A 223 -9.08 5.34 14.67
N SER A 224 -8.91 5.31 16.00
CA SER A 224 -9.59 6.23 16.91
C SER A 224 -9.01 7.64 16.78
N LEU A 225 -9.70 8.65 17.35
CA LEU A 225 -9.17 10.01 17.40
C LEU A 225 -7.80 10.08 18.09
N GLN A 226 -7.61 9.29 19.16
CA GLN A 226 -6.32 9.18 19.83
C GLN A 226 -5.25 8.53 18.95
N ASP A 227 -5.59 7.48 18.20
CA ASP A 227 -4.64 6.86 17.26
C ASP A 227 -4.23 7.84 16.15
N ILE A 228 -5.18 8.67 15.68
CA ILE A 228 -4.91 9.73 14.70
C ILE A 228 -3.93 10.74 15.28
N LYS A 229 -4.19 11.27 16.48
CA LYS A 229 -3.28 12.19 17.16
C LYS A 229 -1.89 11.58 17.32
N ASP A 230 -1.82 10.40 17.90
CA ASP A 230 -0.55 9.75 18.19
C ASP A 230 0.27 9.49 16.92
N ILE A 231 -0.34 8.95 15.85
CA ILE A 231 0.40 8.57 14.64
C ILE A 231 0.67 9.77 13.74
N PHE A 232 -0.32 10.63 13.51
CA PHE A 232 -0.27 11.66 12.47
C PHE A 232 0.17 13.04 13.00
N ILE A 233 0.30 13.22 14.32
CA ILE A 233 0.77 14.46 14.98
C ILE A 233 1.97 14.21 15.91
N ASP A 234 1.88 13.22 16.80
CA ASP A 234 2.92 13.05 17.83
C ASP A 234 4.11 12.25 17.32
N LYS A 235 3.84 11.19 16.53
CA LYS A 235 4.85 10.32 15.92
C LYS A 235 5.12 10.63 14.45
N THR A 236 4.49 11.65 13.88
CA THR A 236 4.83 12.23 12.58
C THR A 236 4.32 13.67 12.53
N ASN A 237 4.72 14.46 11.55
CA ASN A 237 4.19 15.82 11.36
C ASN A 237 3.23 15.90 10.16
N ILE A 238 2.50 14.82 9.86
CA ILE A 238 1.71 14.71 8.62
C ILE A 238 0.41 15.52 8.68
N LEU A 239 -0.38 15.37 9.75
CA LEU A 239 -1.66 16.06 9.87
C LEU A 239 -1.49 17.58 10.06
N PRO A 240 -0.50 18.09 10.82
CA PRO A 240 -0.24 19.53 10.90
C PRO A 240 0.22 20.17 9.58
N GLN A 241 0.71 19.38 8.62
CA GLN A 241 1.11 19.83 7.29
C GLN A 241 0.01 19.65 6.24
N ALA A 242 -1.15 19.10 6.61
CA ALA A 242 -2.25 18.89 5.68
C ALA A 242 -2.87 20.22 5.24
N THR A 243 -3.28 20.30 3.98
CA THR A 243 -4.00 21.46 3.46
C THR A 243 -5.40 21.55 4.08
N GLU A 244 -6.03 22.72 4.01
CA GLU A 244 -7.40 22.90 4.50
C GLU A 244 -8.39 21.96 3.79
N GLU A 245 -8.24 21.76 2.48
CA GLU A 245 -9.06 20.80 1.71
C GLU A 245 -8.88 19.36 2.20
N GLN A 246 -7.63 18.94 2.46
CA GLN A 246 -7.34 17.62 3.01
C GLN A 246 -7.97 17.45 4.39
N LEU A 247 -7.78 18.42 5.29
CA LEU A 247 -8.35 18.40 6.63
C LEU A 247 -9.88 18.34 6.62
N ASN A 248 -10.52 19.14 5.75
CA ASN A 248 -11.98 19.15 5.61
C ASN A 248 -12.50 17.78 5.15
N TYR A 249 -11.85 17.15 4.17
CA TYR A 249 -12.25 15.82 3.72
C TYR A 249 -12.01 14.73 4.78
N ILE A 250 -10.90 14.80 5.51
CA ILE A 250 -10.60 13.87 6.61
C ILE A 250 -11.67 13.96 7.70
N LYS A 251 -12.07 15.18 8.11
CA LYS A 251 -13.16 15.38 9.07
C LYS A 251 -14.48 14.75 8.60
N GLN A 252 -14.81 14.87 7.31
CA GLN A 252 -16.01 14.24 6.74
C GLN A 252 -15.96 12.71 6.78
N CYS A 253 -14.77 12.11 6.70
CA CYS A 253 -14.57 10.67 6.80
C CYS A 253 -14.77 10.14 8.24
N TYR A 254 -14.73 11.02 9.23
CA TYR A 254 -14.87 10.73 10.66
C TYR A 254 -15.93 11.63 11.30
N PRO A 255 -17.21 11.51 10.91
CA PRO A 255 -18.25 12.47 11.29
C PRO A 255 -18.56 12.51 12.80
N THR A 256 -18.12 11.49 13.54
CA THR A 256 -18.30 11.39 15.00
C THR A 256 -17.09 11.86 15.80
N TYR A 257 -16.00 12.27 15.16
CA TYR A 257 -14.77 12.66 15.85
C TYR A 257 -14.67 14.18 15.95
N ASP A 258 -14.30 14.66 17.14
CA ASP A 258 -14.01 16.08 17.35
C ASP A 258 -12.52 16.36 17.12
N PHE A 259 -12.18 16.76 15.89
CA PHE A 259 -10.79 17.11 15.55
C PHE A 259 -10.27 18.35 16.27
N SER A 260 -11.13 19.17 16.89
CA SER A 260 -10.69 20.33 17.68
C SER A 260 -9.92 19.92 18.94
N GLU A 261 -10.12 18.68 19.42
CA GLU A 261 -9.38 18.12 20.56
C GLU A 261 -7.90 17.86 20.22
N ILE A 262 -7.56 17.69 18.94
CA ILE A 262 -6.22 17.25 18.51
C ILE A 262 -5.52 18.22 17.54
N ILE A 263 -6.28 19.08 16.86
CA ILE A 263 -5.75 20.17 16.03
C ILE A 263 -6.15 21.48 16.70
N PRO A 264 -5.22 22.18 17.40
CA PRO A 264 -5.51 23.50 17.94
C PRO A 264 -5.92 24.44 16.80
N SER A 265 -6.96 25.24 17.03
CA SER A 265 -7.34 26.32 16.11
C SER A 265 -6.10 27.19 15.85
N VAL A 266 -5.73 27.35 14.57
CA VAL A 266 -4.76 28.39 14.21
C VAL A 266 -5.38 29.70 14.66
N SER A 267 -4.77 30.33 15.66
CA SER A 267 -5.16 31.68 16.06
C SER A 267 -4.88 32.57 14.86
N THR A 268 -5.94 33.03 14.21
CA THR A 268 -5.85 34.09 13.21
C THR A 268 -5.27 35.32 13.91
N ILE A 269 -4.01 35.62 13.62
CA ILE A 269 -3.38 36.91 13.93
C ILE A 269 -3.73 37.87 12.80
#